data_AF-A0A316WXF3-F1
#
_entry.id   AF-A0A316WXF3-F1
#
_cell.length_a   1.000
_cell.length_b   1.000
_cell.length_c   1.000
_cell.angle_alpha   90.00
_cell.angle_beta   90.00
_cell.angle_gamma   90.00
#
_symmetry.space_group_name_H-M   'P 1'
#
loop_
_entity.id
_entity.type
_entity.pdbx_description
1 polymer ?
#
loop_
_entity_poly.entity_id
_entity_poly.type
_entity_poly.pdbx_seq_one_letter_code
_entity_poly.pdbx_strand_id
1 'polypeptide(L)'
;MQNSTFLQKTHSAVFRLCLIGSTTITSLLYSQAGGKIGINTPNPKATLDINAKTDGTSQAEGLMIPRLTGDQIQTMTASIQPGTESLMIYATASPVSPTAKVSKITQPGYYFWNGTNWESMGVNSNIYTADGSITTPLASRNVDLNGKNLVFSGTGSVGIGTAPSASAKLDVAGTVKASAIDYNSDERLKQNITEITSSGEIVNKLRPVSYFWNETGKKKGGNTQLQYGLVAQEVEKILPNIVSTDNDGYKSVNYNELIPLLLQTVQEQDKKIDELQKAVQQLKKSK
;
A
#
# COMPACT_ATOMS: atom_id res chain seq x y z
N MET A 1 -26.33 114.06 6.92
CA MET A 1 -27.45 113.13 7.14
C MET A 1 -26.85 111.72 7.09
N GLN A 2 -26.44 111.17 8.24
CA GLN A 2 -27.25 110.26 9.10
C GLN A 2 -27.81 109.09 8.27
N ASN A 3 -27.61 107.80 8.57
CA ASN A 3 -27.11 107.13 9.76
C ASN A 3 -26.80 105.65 9.43
N SER A 4 -25.73 105.12 10.05
CA SER A 4 -25.59 103.81 10.75
C SER A 4 -25.88 102.49 10.01
N THR A 5 -25.13 101.38 10.13
CA THR A 5 -24.28 100.77 11.18
C THR A 5 -23.29 99.82 10.47
N PHE A 6 -21.96 99.79 10.65
CA PHE A 6 -21.06 99.56 11.79
C PHE A 6 -21.17 98.18 12.48
N LEU A 7 -20.05 97.42 12.42
CA LEU A 7 -19.64 96.17 13.11
C LEU A 7 -20.21 94.86 12.54
N GLN A 8 -19.40 93.95 12.00
CA GLN A 8 -18.35 93.24 12.74
C GLN A 8 -17.13 92.86 11.89
N LYS A 9 -15.97 93.01 12.54
CA LYS A 9 -14.59 92.87 12.09
C LYS A 9 -14.18 91.42 11.75
N THR A 10 -13.30 91.33 10.73
CA THR A 10 -12.06 90.53 10.63
C THR A 10 -12.08 89.04 11.01
N HIS A 11 -11.79 88.17 10.03
CA HIS A 11 -10.61 87.28 9.98
C HIS A 11 -10.72 86.47 8.67
N SER A 12 -9.86 86.75 7.68
CA SER A 12 -8.53 86.13 7.53
C SER A 12 -8.61 84.66 7.09
N ALA A 13 -8.46 84.45 5.79
CA ALA A 13 -7.58 83.44 5.20
C ALA A 13 -7.41 82.11 5.99
N VAL A 14 -8.45 81.29 6.05
CA VAL A 14 -8.33 79.84 6.28
C VAL A 14 -9.41 79.14 5.46
N PHE A 15 -9.20 79.05 4.15
CA PHE A 15 -9.86 78.04 3.30
C PHE A 15 -8.77 77.38 2.45
N ARG A 16 -7.87 76.70 3.15
CA ARG A 16 -7.05 75.61 2.63
C ARG A 16 -7.28 74.42 3.55
N LEU A 17 -7.20 73.23 2.95
CA LEU A 17 -7.04 71.93 3.60
C LEU A 17 -8.34 71.19 4.00
N CYS A 18 -8.98 70.52 3.03
CA CYS A 18 -9.32 69.09 3.15
C CYS A 18 -10.01 68.58 1.89
N LEU A 19 -9.24 68.18 0.86
CA LEU A 19 -9.49 66.96 0.07
C LEU A 19 -8.35 66.68 -0.93
N ILE A 20 -7.10 66.89 -0.51
CA ILE A 20 -5.92 66.37 -1.23
C ILE A 20 -5.06 65.74 -0.15
N GLY A 21 -5.42 64.51 0.21
CA GLY A 21 -4.91 63.81 1.39
C GLY A 21 -5.30 62.35 1.41
N SER A 22 -5.15 61.65 0.28
CA SER A 22 -4.91 60.20 0.27
C SER A 22 -4.29 59.78 -1.08
N THR A 23 -3.13 60.32 -1.41
CA THR A 23 -2.20 59.59 -2.25
C THR A 23 -1.76 58.31 -1.51
N THR A 24 -1.92 57.19 -2.22
CA THR A 24 -1.25 55.90 -2.09
C THR A 24 -1.60 55.00 -0.89
N ILE A 25 -2.66 54.20 -1.04
CA ILE A 25 -2.43 52.75 -1.11
C ILE A 25 -2.61 52.35 -2.57
N THR A 26 -1.47 52.14 -3.21
CA THR A 26 -1.32 51.39 -4.44
C THR A 26 -1.82 49.95 -4.27
N SER A 27 -2.56 49.50 -5.29
CA SER A 27 -2.63 48.14 -5.81
C SER A 27 -3.60 47.12 -5.16
N LEU A 28 -4.65 46.80 -5.95
CA LEU A 28 -5.18 45.45 -6.23
C LEU A 28 -6.30 44.85 -5.36
N LEU A 29 -7.38 45.60 -5.13
CA LEU A 29 -8.69 44.99 -4.89
C LEU A 29 -9.70 45.61 -5.86
N TYR A 30 -9.90 44.95 -7.00
CA TYR A 30 -11.03 45.26 -7.87
C TYR A 30 -12.27 44.57 -7.29
N SER A 31 -13.04 45.27 -6.46
CA SER A 31 -14.42 44.85 -6.17
C SER A 31 -15.26 45.19 -7.40
N GLN A 32 -15.43 44.22 -8.31
CA GLN A 32 -16.21 44.44 -9.52
C GLN A 32 -17.70 44.22 -9.25
N ALA A 33 -18.55 44.95 -9.96
CA ALA A 33 -20.00 44.74 -9.93
C ALA A 33 -20.34 43.26 -10.20
N GLY A 34 -21.12 42.63 -9.31
CA GLY A 34 -21.49 41.21 -9.40
C GLY A 34 -20.85 40.30 -8.34
N GLY A 35 -20.22 40.84 -7.29
CA GLY A 35 -19.81 40.07 -6.10
C GLY A 35 -18.52 39.26 -6.27
N LYS A 36 -17.64 39.67 -7.19
CA LYS A 36 -16.35 39.01 -7.45
C LYS A 36 -15.18 39.87 -6.96
N ILE A 37 -14.18 39.22 -6.37
CA ILE A 37 -12.93 39.82 -5.92
C ILE A 37 -11.78 39.30 -6.78
N GLY A 38 -11.08 40.21 -7.46
CA GLY A 38 -9.86 39.92 -8.20
C GLY A 38 -8.62 40.45 -7.48
N ILE A 39 -7.63 39.59 -7.23
CA ILE A 39 -6.29 39.96 -6.79
C ILE A 39 -5.35 39.77 -8.00
N ASN A 40 -4.61 40.81 -8.38
CA ASN A 40 -3.78 40.85 -9.60
C ASN A 40 -4.56 40.64 -10.93
N THR A 41 -5.90 40.74 -10.94
CA THR A 41 -6.70 40.66 -12.17
C THR A 41 -7.87 41.65 -12.16
N PRO A 42 -8.03 42.50 -13.19
CA PRO A 42 -9.19 43.39 -13.29
C PRO A 42 -10.47 42.67 -13.75
N ASN A 43 -10.35 41.44 -14.26
CA ASN A 43 -11.45 40.65 -14.83
C ASN A 43 -11.55 39.27 -14.15
N PRO A 44 -11.98 39.20 -12.88
CA PRO A 44 -12.04 37.95 -12.12
C PRO A 44 -13.03 36.95 -12.74
N LYS A 45 -12.57 35.71 -12.93
CA LYS A 45 -13.35 34.60 -13.51
C LYS A 45 -14.17 33.83 -12.47
N ALA A 46 -13.81 33.91 -11.20
CA ALA A 46 -14.50 33.29 -10.07
C ALA A 46 -14.85 34.32 -8.98
N THR A 47 -15.58 33.91 -7.94
CA THR A 47 -15.92 34.76 -6.78
C THR A 47 -14.67 35.31 -6.09
N LEU A 48 -13.61 34.50 -6.02
CA LEU A 48 -12.25 34.93 -5.67
C LEU A 48 -11.32 34.43 -6.77
N ASP A 49 -10.67 35.35 -7.49
CA ASP A 49 -9.71 35.05 -8.54
C ASP A 49 -8.37 35.69 -8.19
N ILE A 50 -7.34 34.87 -7.96
CA ILE A 50 -6.01 35.30 -7.54
C ILE A 50 -5.03 34.92 -8.65
N ASN A 51 -4.61 35.91 -9.43
CA ASN A 51 -3.56 35.71 -10.41
C ASN A 51 -2.18 35.90 -9.75
N ALA A 52 -1.21 35.09 -10.16
CA ALA A 52 0.17 35.38 -9.85
C ALA A 52 0.59 36.66 -10.59
N LYS A 53 1.43 37.47 -9.96
CA LYS A 53 2.05 38.65 -10.56
C LYS A 53 3.19 38.23 -11.49
N THR A 54 3.89 37.12 -11.18
CA THR A 54 4.99 36.51 -11.96
C THR A 54 5.86 37.52 -12.70
N ASP A 55 6.52 38.41 -11.95
CA ASP A 55 7.58 39.29 -12.47
C ASP A 55 9.00 38.72 -12.22
N GLY A 56 9.09 37.51 -11.68
CA GLY A 56 10.35 36.84 -11.37
C GLY A 56 11.13 37.47 -10.21
N THR A 57 10.53 38.39 -9.45
CA THR A 57 11.16 38.96 -8.26
C THR A 57 10.99 38.04 -7.03
N SER A 58 11.90 38.15 -6.08
CA SER A 58 12.09 37.26 -4.91
C SER A 58 11.00 37.33 -3.83
N GLN A 59 9.75 37.67 -4.16
CA GLN A 59 8.64 37.75 -3.21
C GLN A 59 7.80 36.46 -3.25
N ALA A 60 7.41 35.96 -2.07
CA ALA A 60 6.56 34.77 -1.96
C ALA A 60 5.13 35.10 -2.42
N GLU A 61 4.58 34.29 -3.32
CA GLU A 61 3.19 34.36 -3.77
C GLU A 61 2.42 33.14 -3.23
N GLY A 62 1.18 33.34 -2.80
CA GLY A 62 0.33 32.27 -2.29
C GLY A 62 -0.84 32.76 -1.46
N LEU A 63 -1.72 31.84 -1.08
CA LEU A 63 -2.84 32.11 -0.17
C LEU A 63 -2.50 31.56 1.22
N MET A 64 -2.31 32.46 2.19
CA MET A 64 -2.19 32.07 3.59
C MET A 64 -3.56 31.72 4.16
N ILE A 65 -3.70 30.46 4.57
CA ILE A 65 -4.89 29.91 5.20
C ILE A 65 -4.76 30.02 6.73
N PRO A 66 -5.87 30.18 7.50
CA PRO A 66 -5.81 30.20 8.95
C PRO A 66 -4.99 29.04 9.54
N ARG A 67 -4.04 29.38 10.41
CA ARG A 67 -3.13 28.44 11.07
C ARG A 67 -3.56 28.25 12.51
N LEU A 68 -3.87 27.02 12.91
CA LEU A 68 -4.43 26.71 14.23
C LEU A 68 -3.76 25.46 14.81
N THR A 69 -3.63 25.37 16.13
CA THR A 69 -3.22 24.11 16.80
C THR A 69 -4.36 23.10 16.74
N GLY A 70 -4.06 21.81 16.84
CA GLY A 70 -5.09 20.76 16.89
C GLY A 70 -6.15 21.00 17.97
N ASP A 71 -5.76 21.51 19.13
CA ASP A 71 -6.70 21.84 20.21
C ASP A 71 -7.60 23.03 19.85
N GLN A 72 -7.06 24.08 19.21
CA GLN A 72 -7.87 25.20 18.70
C GLN A 72 -8.88 24.73 17.64
N ILE A 73 -8.44 23.83 16.76
CA ILE A 73 -9.29 23.22 15.73
C ILE A 73 -10.41 22.43 16.39
N GLN A 74 -10.09 21.63 17.42
CA GLN A 74 -11.07 20.88 18.20
C GLN A 74 -12.12 21.80 18.83
N THR A 75 -11.69 22.88 19.49
CA THR A 75 -12.60 23.85 20.09
C THR A 75 -13.53 24.49 19.06
N MET A 76 -13.01 24.97 17.93
CA MET A 76 -13.85 25.60 16.90
C MET A 76 -14.79 24.60 16.20
N THR A 77 -14.41 23.32 16.16
CA THR A 77 -15.21 22.27 15.51
C THR A 77 -16.58 22.10 16.18
N ALA A 78 -16.70 22.47 17.46
CA ALA A 78 -17.98 22.48 18.17
C ALA A 78 -18.96 23.55 17.64
N SER A 79 -18.46 24.60 16.99
CA SER A 79 -19.26 25.73 16.49
C SER A 79 -19.57 25.66 14.99
N ILE A 80 -19.04 24.66 14.29
CA ILE A 80 -19.27 24.47 12.84
C ILE A 80 -20.76 24.22 12.57
N GLN A 81 -21.32 24.99 11.64
CA GLN A 81 -22.72 24.89 11.19
C GLN A 81 -22.82 24.13 9.86
N PRO A 82 -23.99 23.56 9.51
CA PRO A 82 -24.24 23.00 8.19
C PRO A 82 -23.92 24.00 7.06
N GLY A 83 -23.39 23.53 5.93
CA GLY A 83 -23.03 24.38 4.78
C GLY A 83 -21.59 24.91 4.81
N THR A 84 -20.75 24.40 5.70
CA THR A 84 -19.34 24.79 5.85
C THR A 84 -18.37 23.72 5.30
N GLU A 85 -18.90 22.74 4.56
CA GLU A 85 -18.15 21.65 3.91
C GLU A 85 -17.25 22.24 2.81
N SER A 86 -16.08 22.75 3.20
CA SER A 86 -15.02 23.36 2.37
C SER A 86 -14.07 24.24 3.19
N LEU A 87 -14.34 24.48 4.49
CA LEU A 87 -13.41 25.21 5.36
C LEU A 87 -12.02 24.58 5.27
N MET A 88 -11.02 25.41 4.99
CA MET A 88 -9.63 25.00 4.87
C MET A 88 -8.83 25.66 6.01
N ILE A 89 -7.92 24.87 6.60
CA ILE A 89 -7.02 25.31 7.66
C ILE A 89 -5.64 24.71 7.45
N TYR A 90 -4.65 25.27 8.14
CA TYR A 90 -3.37 24.62 8.37
C TYR A 90 -3.24 24.26 9.85
N ALA A 91 -3.19 22.96 10.17
CA ALA A 91 -2.91 22.50 11.53
C ALA A 91 -1.41 22.65 11.82
N THR A 92 -1.06 23.28 12.93
CA THR A 92 0.35 23.47 13.34
C THR A 92 0.87 22.39 14.28
N ALA A 93 -0.03 21.59 14.87
CA ALA A 93 0.26 20.45 15.75
C ALA A 93 -1.00 19.59 15.90
N SER A 94 -0.84 18.34 16.35
CA SER A 94 -1.96 17.46 16.73
C SER A 94 -2.61 17.88 18.05
N PRO A 95 -3.92 17.62 18.24
CA PRO A 95 -4.58 17.81 19.52
C PRO A 95 -4.06 16.81 20.57
N VAL A 96 -4.01 17.21 21.83
CA VAL A 96 -3.51 16.35 22.93
C VAL A 96 -4.51 15.23 23.28
N SER A 97 -5.80 15.49 23.09
CA SER A 97 -6.89 14.53 23.35
C SER A 97 -7.95 14.64 22.24
N PRO A 98 -7.70 14.01 21.08
CA PRO A 98 -8.58 14.14 19.92
C PRO A 98 -9.97 13.53 20.16
N THR A 99 -10.99 14.29 19.82
CA THR A 99 -12.35 13.79 19.56
C THR A 99 -12.42 13.14 18.17
N ALA A 100 -13.51 12.41 17.89
CA ALA A 100 -13.73 11.77 16.59
C ALA A 100 -13.52 12.74 15.41
N LYS A 101 -14.01 13.98 15.52
CA LYS A 101 -13.99 15.01 14.46
C LYS A 101 -12.60 15.53 14.07
N VAL A 102 -11.61 15.43 14.97
CA VAL A 102 -10.22 15.88 14.73
C VAL A 102 -9.22 14.73 14.82
N SER A 103 -9.68 13.50 14.98
CA SER A 103 -8.85 12.31 15.13
C SER A 103 -7.85 12.09 14.00
N LYS A 104 -8.15 12.60 12.80
CA LYS A 104 -7.28 12.51 11.61
C LYS A 104 -6.17 13.58 11.56
N ILE A 105 -6.13 14.52 12.51
CA ILE A 105 -5.07 15.54 12.60
C ILE A 105 -3.88 14.99 13.40
N THR A 106 -3.07 14.14 12.76
CA THR A 106 -1.96 13.42 13.39
C THR A 106 -0.59 14.09 13.22
N GLN A 107 -0.52 15.17 12.45
CA GLN A 107 0.69 15.94 12.20
C GLN A 107 0.36 17.34 11.67
N PRO A 108 1.32 18.29 11.65
CA PRO A 108 1.13 19.57 10.99
C PRO A 108 0.85 19.39 9.48
N GLY A 109 -0.07 20.19 8.92
CA GLY A 109 -0.46 20.07 7.52
C GLY A 109 -1.74 20.83 7.14
N TYR A 110 -2.11 20.76 5.87
CA TYR A 110 -3.37 21.32 5.37
C TYR A 110 -4.51 20.33 5.60
N TYR A 111 -5.63 20.85 6.12
CA TYR A 111 -6.84 20.08 6.37
C TYR A 111 -8.06 20.82 5.85
N PHE A 112 -9.07 20.06 5.41
CA PHE A 112 -10.38 20.61 5.07
C PHE A 112 -11.49 19.94 5.88
N TRP A 113 -12.56 20.69 6.15
CA TRP A 113 -13.77 20.15 6.77
C TRP A 113 -14.63 19.46 5.70
N ASN A 114 -14.81 18.14 5.84
CA ASN A 114 -15.59 17.34 4.89
C ASN A 114 -17.07 17.16 5.30
N GLY A 115 -17.53 17.88 6.33
CA GLY A 115 -18.88 17.73 6.91
C GLY A 115 -18.94 16.80 8.12
N THR A 116 -17.95 15.93 8.32
CA THR A 116 -17.91 14.98 9.44
C THR A 116 -16.64 15.12 10.27
N ASN A 117 -15.48 15.19 9.63
CA ASN A 117 -14.17 15.28 10.28
C ASN A 117 -13.26 16.24 9.49
N TRP A 118 -12.18 16.68 10.12
CA TRP A 118 -11.07 17.34 9.43
C TRP A 118 -10.22 16.32 8.69
N GLU A 119 -10.12 16.44 7.37
CA GLU A 119 -9.41 15.50 6.51
C GLU A 119 -8.16 16.15 5.91
N SER A 120 -7.05 15.41 5.95
CA SER A 120 -5.77 15.89 5.41
C SER A 120 -5.88 16.08 3.90
N MET A 121 -5.39 17.21 3.41
CA MET A 121 -5.19 17.45 1.98
C MET A 121 -3.87 16.86 1.47
N GLY A 122 -3.01 16.39 2.38
CA GLY A 122 -1.79 15.67 2.05
C GLY A 122 -2.11 14.26 1.56
N VAL A 123 -1.77 13.97 0.30
CA VAL A 123 -1.92 12.65 -0.32
C VAL A 123 -0.93 11.64 0.24
N ASN A 124 -1.27 10.97 1.35
CA ASN A 124 -0.51 9.83 1.85
C ASN A 124 -1.23 8.49 1.64
N SER A 125 -2.09 8.41 0.64
CA SER A 125 -2.70 7.15 0.21
C SER A 125 -2.03 6.70 -1.08
N ASN A 126 -0.98 5.89 -0.96
CA ASN A 126 -0.50 5.07 -2.06
C ASN A 126 -0.85 3.61 -1.80
N ILE A 127 -0.65 2.75 -2.79
CA ILE A 127 -0.94 1.30 -2.72
C ILE A 127 -0.19 0.54 -1.61
N TYR A 128 0.75 1.19 -0.91
CA TYR A 128 1.57 0.60 0.16
C TYR A 128 1.17 1.07 1.57
N THR A 129 0.50 2.21 1.72
CA THR A 129 0.22 2.83 3.04
C THR A 129 -1.24 2.77 3.49
N ALA A 130 -2.15 2.42 2.59
CA ALA A 130 -3.55 2.11 2.91
C ALA A 130 -3.97 0.87 2.11
N ASP A 131 -4.83 0.02 2.69
CA ASP A 131 -5.49 -1.13 2.03
C ASP A 131 -6.44 -0.65 0.91
N GLY A 132 -5.90 0.04 -0.08
CA GLY A 132 -6.62 0.58 -1.21
C GLY A 132 -7.02 -0.56 -2.13
N SER A 133 -8.30 -0.89 -2.15
CA SER A 133 -8.85 -1.72 -3.22
C SER A 133 -8.91 -0.89 -4.50
N ILE A 134 -8.26 -1.37 -5.57
CA ILE A 134 -8.38 -0.77 -6.89
C ILE A 134 -9.66 -1.32 -7.53
N THR A 135 -10.79 -0.66 -7.27
CA THR A 135 -12.15 -1.13 -7.61
C THR A 135 -12.55 -0.92 -9.07
N THR A 136 -11.69 -0.34 -9.92
CA THR A 136 -11.98 -0.15 -11.34
C THR A 136 -11.75 -1.46 -12.14
N PRO A 137 -12.82 -2.05 -12.72
CA PRO A 137 -12.70 -3.29 -13.46
C PRO A 137 -12.00 -3.07 -14.80
N LEU A 138 -11.04 -3.96 -15.08
CA LEU A 138 -10.60 -4.41 -16.41
C LEU A 138 -9.65 -3.51 -17.23
N ALA A 139 -8.37 -3.57 -16.83
CA ALA A 139 -7.22 -3.70 -17.74
C ALA A 139 -6.11 -4.44 -16.96
N SER A 140 -5.25 -5.20 -17.65
CA SER A 140 -4.06 -5.80 -17.03
C SER A 140 -3.27 -4.73 -16.27
N ARG A 141 -2.84 -5.05 -15.05
CA ARG A 141 -1.95 -4.18 -14.28
C ARG A 141 -0.53 -4.46 -14.75
N ASN A 142 -0.08 -3.72 -15.77
CA ASN A 142 1.27 -3.83 -16.26
C ASN A 142 2.21 -3.01 -15.37
N VAL A 143 3.18 -3.69 -14.77
CA VAL A 143 4.33 -3.03 -14.15
C VAL A 143 5.42 -2.97 -15.22
N ASP A 144 5.60 -1.80 -15.84
CA ASP A 144 6.75 -1.53 -16.70
C ASP A 144 7.94 -1.14 -15.82
N LEU A 145 8.95 -2.00 -15.78
CA LEU A 145 10.15 -1.78 -14.97
C LEU A 145 11.22 -0.96 -15.70
N ASN A 146 11.07 -0.67 -17.00
CA ASN A 146 12.03 0.09 -17.81
C ASN A 146 13.51 -0.34 -17.57
N GLY A 147 13.76 -1.65 -17.58
CA GLY A 147 15.08 -2.24 -17.34
C GLY A 147 15.57 -2.20 -15.89
N LYS A 148 14.70 -1.95 -14.91
CA LYS A 148 15.02 -1.98 -13.47
C LYS A 148 14.51 -3.26 -12.81
N ASN A 149 14.99 -3.53 -11.59
CA ASN A 149 14.56 -4.67 -10.79
C ASN A 149 13.38 -4.27 -9.90
N LEU A 150 12.39 -5.15 -9.78
CA LEU A 150 11.41 -5.12 -8.70
C LEU A 150 11.85 -6.06 -7.60
N VAL A 151 12.16 -5.51 -6.42
CA VAL A 151 12.63 -6.29 -5.27
C VAL A 151 11.66 -6.09 -4.11
N PHE A 152 11.16 -7.19 -3.56
CA PHE A 152 10.42 -7.22 -2.31
C PHE A 152 11.39 -7.54 -1.17
N SER A 153 11.84 -6.52 -0.43
CA SER A 153 12.82 -6.65 0.65
C SER A 153 12.17 -6.71 2.05
N GLY A 154 12.92 -7.20 3.04
CA GLY A 154 12.47 -7.32 4.42
C GLY A 154 11.76 -8.63 4.73
N THR A 155 10.87 -8.62 5.71
CA THR A 155 10.15 -9.83 6.14
C THR A 155 8.91 -10.14 5.32
N GLY A 156 8.49 -9.23 4.44
CA GLY A 156 7.29 -9.38 3.59
C GLY A 156 7.32 -10.58 2.65
N SER A 157 6.13 -10.97 2.20
CA SER A 157 5.85 -12.09 1.31
C SER A 157 4.99 -11.63 0.12
N VAL A 158 5.08 -12.37 -1.00
CA VAL A 158 4.21 -12.17 -2.17
C VAL A 158 3.13 -13.24 -2.17
N GLY A 159 1.89 -12.83 -1.97
CA GLY A 159 0.70 -13.69 -2.05
C GLY A 159 -0.07 -13.48 -3.34
N ILE A 160 -0.39 -14.57 -4.06
CA ILE A 160 -1.23 -14.55 -5.26
C ILE A 160 -2.47 -15.38 -4.99
N GLY A 161 -3.63 -14.69 -4.83
CA GLY A 161 -4.89 -15.34 -4.50
C GLY A 161 -4.98 -15.90 -3.08
N THR A 162 -3.98 -15.64 -2.24
CA THR A 162 -3.92 -16.09 -0.84
C THR A 162 -4.63 -15.09 0.07
N ALA A 163 -5.50 -15.56 0.97
CA ALA A 163 -6.18 -14.73 1.96
C ALA A 163 -6.17 -15.44 3.33
N PRO A 164 -6.02 -14.73 4.47
CA PRO A 164 -5.77 -13.28 4.60
C PRO A 164 -4.29 -12.89 4.42
N SER A 165 -3.37 -13.85 4.35
CA SER A 165 -1.93 -13.59 4.18
C SER A 165 -1.23 -14.77 3.50
N ALA A 166 -0.06 -14.50 2.93
CA ALA A 166 0.84 -15.53 2.38
C ALA A 166 1.57 -16.26 3.52
N SER A 167 1.64 -17.59 3.42
CA SER A 167 2.33 -18.48 4.37
C SER A 167 3.79 -18.77 4.00
N ALA A 168 4.22 -18.38 2.79
CA ALA A 168 5.57 -18.51 2.28
C ALA A 168 6.04 -17.20 1.62
N LYS A 169 7.33 -17.09 1.29
CA LYS A 169 7.89 -15.90 0.61
C LYS A 169 7.24 -15.64 -0.74
N LEU A 170 6.93 -16.71 -1.47
CA LEU A 170 6.02 -16.71 -2.60
C LEU A 170 4.95 -17.76 -2.30
N ASP A 171 3.71 -17.33 -2.15
CA ASP A 171 2.57 -18.21 -1.88
C ASP A 171 1.49 -17.97 -2.94
N VAL A 172 1.08 -19.05 -3.62
CA VAL A 172 0.16 -18.99 -4.76
C VAL A 172 -0.98 -19.96 -4.50
N ALA A 173 -2.18 -19.41 -4.27
CA ALA A 173 -3.41 -20.18 -4.24
C ALA A 173 -3.83 -20.51 -5.69
N GLY A 174 -3.18 -21.48 -6.30
CA GLY A 174 -3.45 -21.88 -7.68
C GLY A 174 -2.29 -22.62 -8.34
N THR A 175 -2.23 -22.55 -9.67
CA THR A 175 -1.18 -23.19 -10.46
C THR A 175 -0.04 -22.22 -10.75
N VAL A 176 1.19 -22.64 -10.45
CA VAL A 176 2.41 -21.98 -10.93
C VAL A 176 2.83 -22.62 -12.24
N LYS A 177 2.85 -21.83 -13.33
CA LYS A 177 3.37 -22.27 -14.64
C LYS A 177 4.76 -21.68 -14.85
N ALA A 178 5.77 -22.54 -14.92
CA ALA A 178 7.16 -22.16 -15.14
C ALA A 178 7.79 -23.03 -16.23
N SER A 179 8.71 -22.47 -17.01
CA SER A 179 9.50 -23.24 -17.99
C SER A 179 10.64 -24.02 -17.32
N ALA A 180 11.20 -23.48 -16.23
CA ALA A 180 12.23 -24.12 -15.43
C ALA A 180 12.18 -23.55 -13.99
N ILE A 181 12.58 -24.37 -13.02
CA ILE A 181 12.78 -23.98 -11.62
C ILE A 181 14.10 -24.61 -11.18
N ASP A 182 15.08 -23.80 -10.84
CA ASP A 182 16.37 -24.24 -10.32
C ASP A 182 16.38 -24.17 -8.79
N TYR A 183 16.78 -25.26 -8.15
CA TYR A 183 16.95 -25.34 -6.70
C TYR A 183 18.43 -25.22 -6.33
N ASN A 184 18.75 -24.34 -5.39
CA ASN A 184 20.12 -24.21 -4.88
C ASN A 184 20.59 -25.52 -4.25
N SER A 185 21.73 -26.05 -4.71
CA SER A 185 22.26 -27.35 -4.29
C SER A 185 23.80 -27.36 -4.14
N ASP A 186 24.43 -26.17 -4.15
CA ASP A 186 25.87 -25.98 -3.97
C ASP A 186 26.36 -26.56 -2.63
N GLU A 187 27.51 -27.25 -2.63
CA GLU A 187 28.06 -27.89 -1.43
C GLU A 187 28.31 -26.90 -0.28
N ARG A 188 28.64 -25.64 -0.59
CA ARG A 188 28.90 -24.58 0.41
C ARG A 188 27.63 -24.12 1.12
N LEU A 189 26.47 -24.45 0.57
CA LEU A 189 25.15 -24.18 1.16
C LEU A 189 24.62 -25.37 1.96
N LYS A 190 25.43 -26.43 2.11
CA LYS A 190 25.08 -27.66 2.82
C LYS A 190 26.08 -27.94 3.93
N GLN A 191 25.64 -28.67 4.93
CA GLN A 191 26.47 -29.13 6.05
C GLN A 191 26.07 -30.55 6.42
N ASN A 192 26.99 -31.31 7.01
CA ASN A 192 26.76 -32.69 7.45
C ASN A 192 26.21 -33.60 6.34
N ILE A 193 26.83 -33.54 5.15
CA ILE A 193 26.40 -34.33 3.99
C ILE A 193 26.70 -35.81 4.26
N THR A 194 25.66 -36.64 4.33
CA THR A 194 25.74 -38.09 4.49
C THR A 194 24.98 -38.81 3.38
N GLU A 195 25.44 -40.00 3.02
CA GLU A 195 24.75 -40.85 2.04
C GLU A 195 23.39 -41.33 2.58
N ILE A 196 22.42 -41.51 1.67
CA ILE A 196 21.09 -42.06 1.97
C ILE A 196 21.18 -43.58 1.84
N THR A 197 20.93 -44.33 2.91
CA THR A 197 21.13 -45.80 2.92
C THR A 197 19.87 -46.63 3.14
N SER A 198 18.72 -45.98 3.41
CA SER A 198 17.48 -46.66 3.80
C SER A 198 16.26 -46.10 3.06
N SER A 199 16.44 -45.68 1.81
CA SER A 199 15.38 -45.00 1.07
C SER A 199 14.21 -45.94 0.73
N GLY A 200 14.48 -47.21 0.42
CA GLY A 200 13.43 -48.17 0.09
C GLY A 200 12.44 -48.40 1.24
N GLU A 201 12.93 -48.48 2.48
CA GLU A 201 12.07 -48.64 3.66
C GLU A 201 11.18 -47.42 3.91
N ILE A 202 11.69 -46.22 3.61
CA ILE A 202 10.95 -44.97 3.75
C ILE A 202 9.84 -44.90 2.69
N VAL A 203 10.21 -45.08 1.41
CA VAL A 203 9.27 -44.96 0.28
C VAL A 203 8.16 -46.00 0.37
N ASN A 204 8.47 -47.24 0.80
CA ASN A 204 7.46 -48.30 0.94
C ASN A 204 6.40 -48.04 2.02
N LYS A 205 6.64 -47.10 2.95
CA LYS A 205 5.65 -46.70 3.96
C LYS A 205 4.72 -45.60 3.45
N LEU A 206 5.07 -44.92 2.36
CA LEU A 206 4.23 -43.88 1.76
C LEU A 206 3.11 -44.54 0.95
N ARG A 207 1.90 -43.98 1.05
CA ARG A 207 0.71 -44.48 0.35
C ARG A 207 0.30 -43.53 -0.78
N PRO A 208 0.60 -43.85 -2.06
CA PRO A 208 0.09 -43.09 -3.19
C PRO A 208 -1.45 -43.14 -3.23
N VAL A 209 -2.07 -42.00 -3.54
CA VAL A 209 -3.52 -41.86 -3.65
C VAL A 209 -3.90 -41.05 -4.88
N SER A 210 -5.13 -41.26 -5.37
CA SER A 210 -5.78 -40.37 -6.31
C SER A 210 -6.94 -39.63 -5.62
N TYR A 211 -7.17 -38.36 -5.93
CA TYR A 211 -8.19 -37.57 -5.27
C TYR A 211 -8.74 -36.45 -6.16
N PHE A 212 -9.91 -35.94 -5.79
CA PHE A 212 -10.45 -34.67 -6.27
C PHE A 212 -10.43 -33.66 -5.12
N TRP A 213 -10.19 -32.39 -5.42
CA TRP A 213 -10.33 -31.33 -4.43
C TRP A 213 -11.80 -31.17 -4.02
N ASN A 214 -12.04 -31.09 -2.71
CA ASN A 214 -13.34 -30.67 -2.17
C ASN A 214 -13.50 -29.13 -2.27
N GLU A 215 -14.64 -28.60 -1.86
CA GLU A 215 -14.93 -27.15 -1.95
C GLU A 215 -13.92 -26.27 -1.21
N THR A 216 -13.46 -26.72 -0.04
CA THR A 216 -12.40 -26.02 0.71
C THR A 216 -11.08 -26.01 -0.05
N GLY A 217 -10.69 -27.14 -0.64
CA GLY A 217 -9.48 -27.27 -1.45
C GLY A 217 -9.52 -26.39 -2.70
N LYS A 218 -10.67 -26.33 -3.38
CA LYS A 218 -10.86 -25.45 -4.55
C LYS A 218 -10.69 -23.97 -4.20
N LYS A 219 -11.20 -23.54 -3.04
CA LYS A 219 -11.01 -22.16 -2.54
C LYS A 219 -9.55 -21.83 -2.25
N LYS A 220 -8.72 -22.82 -1.93
CA LYS A 220 -7.27 -22.67 -1.72
C LYS A 220 -6.46 -22.94 -3.00
N GLY A 221 -7.08 -22.91 -4.18
CA GLY A 221 -6.40 -23.01 -5.47
C GLY A 221 -6.40 -24.40 -6.11
N GLY A 222 -7.05 -25.39 -5.51
CA GLY A 222 -7.25 -26.71 -6.10
C GLY A 222 -8.08 -26.66 -7.38
N ASN A 223 -7.68 -27.43 -8.40
CA ASN A 223 -8.43 -27.54 -9.65
C ASN A 223 -9.58 -28.59 -9.55
N THR A 224 -10.34 -28.75 -10.62
CA THR A 224 -11.49 -29.68 -10.68
C THR A 224 -11.16 -31.07 -11.23
N GLN A 225 -9.89 -31.32 -11.58
CA GLN A 225 -9.46 -32.54 -12.25
C GLN A 225 -9.01 -33.60 -11.23
N LEU A 226 -9.01 -34.87 -11.64
CA LEU A 226 -8.42 -35.95 -10.85
C LEU A 226 -6.92 -35.68 -10.67
N GLN A 227 -6.44 -35.75 -9.43
CA GLN A 227 -5.03 -35.57 -9.08
C GLN A 227 -4.46 -36.84 -8.45
N TYR A 228 -3.14 -36.96 -8.48
CA TYR A 228 -2.38 -38.03 -7.84
C TYR A 228 -1.39 -37.43 -6.85
N GLY A 229 -1.21 -38.06 -5.70
CA GLY A 229 -0.29 -37.57 -4.68
C GLY A 229 -0.28 -38.42 -3.41
N LEU A 230 -0.04 -37.75 -2.29
CA LEU A 230 0.07 -38.32 -0.95
C LEU A 230 -0.82 -37.55 0.02
N VAL A 231 -1.21 -38.20 1.12
CA VAL A 231 -1.89 -37.54 2.24
C VAL A 231 -0.86 -36.96 3.20
N ALA A 232 -0.81 -35.64 3.33
CA ALA A 232 0.24 -34.95 4.10
C ALA A 232 0.35 -35.43 5.57
N GLN A 233 -0.77 -35.76 6.21
CA GLN A 233 -0.80 -36.30 7.58
C GLN A 233 -0.20 -37.71 7.70
N GLU A 234 -0.25 -38.50 6.63
CA GLU A 234 0.40 -39.82 6.57
C GLU A 234 1.90 -39.65 6.32
N VAL A 235 2.27 -38.73 5.43
CA VAL A 235 3.67 -38.38 5.16
C VAL A 235 4.35 -37.86 6.42
N GLU A 236 3.71 -36.99 7.18
CA GLU A 236 4.28 -36.36 8.39
C GLU A 236 4.76 -37.39 9.44
N LYS A 237 4.09 -38.55 9.54
CA LYS A 237 4.48 -39.62 10.47
C LYS A 237 5.78 -40.32 10.07
N ILE A 238 6.20 -40.20 8.81
CA ILE A 238 7.32 -40.92 8.21
C ILE A 238 8.46 -39.94 7.89
N LEU A 239 8.13 -38.81 7.24
CA LEU A 239 9.03 -37.75 6.82
C LEU A 239 8.46 -36.39 7.26
N PRO A 240 8.50 -36.05 8.57
CA PRO A 240 7.94 -34.80 9.06
C PRO A 240 8.58 -33.56 8.42
N ASN A 241 9.87 -33.64 8.08
CA ASN A 241 10.66 -32.50 7.57
C ASN A 241 10.24 -32.02 6.17
N ILE A 242 9.47 -32.81 5.42
CA ILE A 242 9.00 -32.43 4.08
C ILE A 242 7.54 -31.95 4.10
N VAL A 243 6.93 -31.89 5.30
CA VAL A 243 5.56 -31.43 5.50
C VAL A 243 5.59 -30.05 6.16
N SER A 244 4.88 -29.10 5.56
CA SER A 244 4.67 -27.77 6.13
C SER A 244 3.23 -27.61 6.57
N THR A 245 2.99 -26.81 7.60
CA THR A 245 1.63 -26.47 8.09
C THR A 245 1.43 -24.96 7.96
N ASP A 246 0.36 -24.54 7.28
CA ASP A 246 0.02 -23.11 7.12
C ASP A 246 -0.64 -22.53 8.39
N ASN A 247 -0.93 -21.23 8.35
CA ASN A 247 -1.56 -20.51 9.47
C ASN A 247 -2.96 -21.01 9.83
N ASP A 248 -3.65 -21.70 8.91
CA ASP A 248 -4.98 -22.28 9.11
C ASP A 248 -4.89 -23.74 9.59
N GLY A 249 -3.68 -24.31 9.72
CA GLY A 249 -3.46 -25.70 10.09
C GLY A 249 -3.50 -26.71 8.92
N TYR A 250 -3.62 -26.25 7.67
CA TYR A 250 -3.56 -27.14 6.51
C TYR A 250 -2.12 -27.52 6.19
N LYS A 251 -1.93 -28.76 5.75
CA LYS A 251 -0.61 -29.34 5.49
C LYS A 251 -0.32 -29.47 4.00
N SER A 252 0.92 -29.18 3.61
CA SER A 252 1.44 -29.36 2.25
C SER A 252 2.71 -30.22 2.27
N VAL A 253 3.02 -30.87 1.15
CA VAL A 253 4.19 -31.76 1.00
C VAL A 253 5.16 -31.17 -0.03
N ASN A 254 6.44 -31.06 0.32
CA ASN A 254 7.51 -30.76 -0.63
C ASN A 254 7.91 -32.04 -1.38
N TYR A 255 7.24 -32.31 -2.51
CA TYR A 255 7.49 -33.50 -3.32
C TYR A 255 8.91 -33.59 -3.90
N ASN A 256 9.64 -32.47 -4.02
CA ASN A 256 11.00 -32.48 -4.55
C ASN A 256 11.96 -33.28 -3.66
N GLU A 257 11.73 -33.30 -2.35
CA GLU A 257 12.54 -34.06 -1.39
C GLU A 257 12.36 -35.58 -1.54
N LEU A 258 11.32 -36.04 -2.25
CA LEU A 258 11.15 -37.45 -2.56
C LEU A 258 12.05 -37.90 -3.72
N ILE A 259 12.47 -36.99 -4.60
CA ILE A 259 13.29 -37.33 -5.78
C ILE A 259 14.60 -38.03 -5.39
N PRO A 260 15.44 -37.51 -4.47
CA PRO A 260 16.66 -38.22 -4.06
C PRO A 260 16.38 -39.56 -3.36
N LEU A 261 15.28 -39.69 -2.62
CA LEU A 261 14.87 -40.97 -2.01
C LEU A 261 14.46 -42.00 -3.09
N LEU A 262 13.71 -41.56 -4.09
CA LEU A 262 13.32 -42.40 -5.22
C LEU A 262 14.54 -42.82 -6.04
N LEU A 263 15.48 -41.90 -6.29
CA LEU A 263 16.74 -42.19 -6.98
C LEU A 263 17.54 -43.27 -6.24
N GLN A 264 17.76 -43.09 -4.93
CA GLN A 264 18.48 -44.08 -4.12
C GLN A 264 17.73 -45.42 -4.11
N THR A 265 16.39 -45.41 -4.08
CA THR A 265 15.59 -46.63 -4.10
C THR A 265 15.77 -47.41 -5.40
N VAL A 266 15.84 -46.72 -6.53
CA VAL A 266 16.15 -47.35 -7.83
C VAL A 266 17.55 -47.98 -7.81
N GLN A 267 18.55 -47.26 -7.31
CA GLN A 267 19.93 -47.77 -7.20
C GLN A 267 20.02 -49.01 -6.28
N GLU A 268 19.32 -49.00 -5.15
CA GLU A 268 19.22 -50.15 -4.24
C GLU A 268 18.50 -51.35 -4.90
N GLN A 269 17.45 -51.09 -5.66
CA GLN A 269 16.70 -52.12 -6.40
C GLN A 269 17.56 -52.75 -7.49
N ASP A 270 18.29 -51.95 -8.27
CA ASP A 270 19.20 -52.45 -9.31
C ASP A 270 20.27 -53.39 -8.72
N LYS A 271 20.85 -53.02 -7.57
CA LYS A 271 21.81 -53.88 -6.86
C LYS A 271 21.18 -55.21 -6.44
N LYS A 272 19.96 -55.20 -5.91
CA LYS A 272 19.24 -56.43 -5.52
C LYS A 272 18.93 -57.31 -6.74
N ILE A 273 18.59 -56.70 -7.87
CA ILE A 273 18.34 -57.43 -9.12
C ILE A 273 19.62 -58.14 -9.57
N ASP A 274 20.77 -57.46 -9.56
CA ASP A 274 22.06 -58.06 -9.92
C ASP A 274 22.44 -59.23 -9.01
N GLU A 275 22.22 -59.09 -7.70
CA GLU A 275 22.48 -60.14 -6.71
C GLU A 275 21.57 -61.35 -6.93
N LEU A 276 20.27 -61.14 -7.17
CA LEU A 276 19.31 -62.20 -7.48
C LEU A 276 19.66 -62.92 -8.79
N GLN A 277 20.07 -62.20 -9.83
CA GLN A 277 20.49 -62.80 -11.10
C GLN A 277 21.71 -63.69 -10.92
N LYS A 278 22.71 -63.25 -10.15
CA LYS A 278 23.89 -64.07 -9.82
C LYS A 278 23.50 -65.33 -9.05
N ALA A 279 22.62 -65.21 -8.07
CA ALA A 279 22.12 -66.36 -7.31
C ALA A 279 21.38 -67.37 -8.22
N VAL A 280 20.51 -66.89 -9.12
CA VAL A 280 19.81 -67.74 -10.09
C VAL A 280 20.79 -68.45 -11.03
N GLN A 281 21.84 -67.77 -11.50
CA GLN A 281 22.87 -68.40 -12.34
C GLN A 281 23.65 -69.49 -11.60
N GLN A 282 24.00 -69.27 -10.34
CA GLN A 282 24.66 -70.27 -9.51
C GLN A 282 23.77 -71.51 -9.29
N LEU A 283 22.49 -71.30 -8.96
CA LEU A 283 21.52 -72.38 -8.78
C LEU A 283 21.29 -73.20 -10.06
N LYS A 284 21.36 -72.56 -11.24
CA LYS A 284 21.28 -73.25 -12.53
C LYS A 284 22.51 -74.11 -12.83
N LYS A 285 23.70 -73.73 -12.33
CA LYS A 285 24.94 -74.50 -12.50
C LYS A 285 25.05 -75.69 -11.53
N SER A 286 24.31 -75.68 -10.43
CA SER A 286 24.31 -76.73 -9.42
C SER A 286 23.25 -77.82 -9.64
N LYS A 287 22.51 -77.78 -10.74
CA LYS A 287 21.57 -78.82 -11.20
C LYS A 287 22.13 -79.51 -12.42
#